data_AF-A0A2A6M8S1-F1
#
_entry.id   AF-A0A2A6M8S1-F1
#
_cell.length_a   1.000
_cell.length_b   1.000
_cell.length_c   1.000
_cell.angle_alpha   90.00
_cell.angle_beta   90.00
_cell.angle_gamma   90.00
#
_symmetry.space_group_name_H-M   'P 1'
#
loop_
_entity.id
_entity.type
_entity.pdbx_description
1 polymer ?
#
loop_
_entity_poly.entity_id
_entity_poly.type
_entity_poly.pdbx_seq_one_letter_code
_entity_poly.pdbx_strand_id
1 'polypeptide(L)'
;MTIVVAKFTFFLRSAAGGELTEHRVLAETELTVLGEANSADGKRWINVDDHGTAGWTRPDNLRETALVRSINEKELAAVCVAVAKDLQTNAGYLLAVAHVESRDDWRNGAITANSDSKGAFAPHRFTKDRWKLIAESDRGRELGLREAGVSFPDQQCLALGLTSKQDSEILTQNLERFVTSLDLYLAHIFGATAAMVLREPSAQAKKLSDILDKLGLSANELQDLLANRGLLTMNAGADAIVSTFLERCSGALQAGLDRAAMLLRDFAIELPDSSDASFNDVPADFKGVVIKIEPDDIDALSRLSNKEVGIFKQFGEQVFIDGVGAVVDTVFNRMIDDTTEFENTIQAVIDEKSQFSPILETPNKTWRELPPSEEVSTIVDAHLKRRASGGSSVVLGAMHFFNPHASNPAWGAEVKAHPTFIAGNPDTDFVHYHGFPRKQNGTLYKPPGSYVIFHAGRGHAFNGDGSAMAALSAPVDDEDVVELLREHISNGKVRFQPPKDKFRGMLLGTGHDGSAVPPLRRLVLHLASVVDTFIEISSIVRPNGGSFHQVGQAVDIGNEDVAEKLLPKVAIQSVVDRFGIDEIIFDSRKIGHKTNRFNFNGGRPFAFDDATINQHGNHMHFAVRA
;
A
#
# COMPACT_ATOMS: atom_id res chain seq x y z
N MET A 1 6.43 43.06 28.06
CA MET A 1 6.58 42.20 26.87
C MET A 1 5.18 41.94 26.36
N THR A 2 4.81 42.55 25.24
CA THR A 2 3.46 42.41 24.69
C THR A 2 3.50 41.24 23.73
N ILE A 3 2.83 40.15 24.09
CA ILE A 3 2.66 38.97 23.23
C ILE A 3 1.51 39.30 22.28
N VAL A 4 1.77 39.24 20.98
CA VAL A 4 0.71 39.34 19.96
C VAL A 4 0.39 37.93 19.51
N VAL A 5 -0.82 37.47 19.82
CA VAL A 5 -1.31 36.16 19.39
C VAL A 5 -1.91 36.30 17.99
N ALA A 6 -1.21 35.77 16.99
CA ALA A 6 -1.79 35.62 15.66
C ALA A 6 -2.73 34.41 15.67
N LYS A 7 -4.04 34.65 15.48
CA LYS A 7 -5.05 33.58 15.36
C LYS A 7 -5.34 33.35 13.89
N PHE A 8 -5.05 32.14 13.42
CA PHE A 8 -5.36 31.71 12.06
C PHE A 8 -6.66 30.90 12.07
N THR A 9 -7.63 31.34 11.29
CA THR A 9 -8.88 30.60 11.05
C THR A 9 -8.85 30.08 9.63
N PHE A 10 -8.95 28.77 9.44
CA PHE A 10 -9.32 28.20 8.14
C PHE A 10 -10.79 27.82 8.18
N PHE A 11 -11.41 27.77 7.02
CA PHE A 11 -12.82 27.46 6.88
C PHE A 11 -12.92 26.16 6.09
N LEU A 12 -13.59 25.16 6.68
CA LEU A 12 -14.00 23.98 5.93
C LEU A 12 -15.49 24.13 5.59
N ARG A 13 -15.88 23.62 4.44
CA ARG A 13 -17.29 23.50 4.08
C ARG A 13 -17.76 22.12 4.50
N SER A 14 -18.76 22.06 5.37
CA SER A 14 -19.36 20.80 5.82
C SER A 14 -20.09 20.03 4.70
N ALA A 15 -20.40 20.70 3.59
CA ALA A 15 -20.91 20.10 2.34
C ALA A 15 -20.64 21.01 1.13
N ALA A 16 -20.71 20.46 -0.09
CA ALA A 16 -20.57 21.22 -1.33
C ALA A 16 -21.65 22.34 -1.41
N GLY A 17 -21.21 23.60 -1.46
CA GLY A 17 -22.10 24.77 -1.45
C GLY A 17 -22.61 25.23 -0.08
N GLY A 18 -22.24 24.55 1.03
CA GLY A 18 -22.66 24.92 2.38
C GLY A 18 -21.97 26.18 2.95
N GLU A 19 -22.54 26.74 4.02
CA GLU A 19 -21.93 27.85 4.77
C GLU A 19 -20.56 27.44 5.34
N LEU A 20 -19.61 28.38 5.32
CA LEU A 20 -18.28 28.22 5.88
C LEU A 20 -18.42 27.92 7.38
N THR A 21 -18.08 26.71 7.79
CA THR A 21 -18.04 26.35 9.22
C THR A 21 -16.62 26.57 9.73
N GLU A 22 -16.53 27.33 10.82
CA GLU A 22 -15.27 27.74 11.44
C GLU A 22 -14.57 26.51 12.05
N HIS A 23 -13.69 25.85 11.30
CA HIS A 23 -12.82 24.82 11.86
C HIS A 23 -11.56 25.49 12.40
N ARG A 24 -11.43 25.50 13.73
CA ARG A 24 -10.26 26.01 14.44
C ARG A 24 -9.24 24.89 14.67
N VAL A 25 -8.30 24.68 13.75
CA VAL A 25 -6.92 24.35 14.16
C VAL A 25 -6.27 25.68 14.51
N LEU A 26 -6.33 26.00 15.81
CA LEU A 26 -5.58 27.09 16.40
C LEU A 26 -4.11 26.65 16.46
N ALA A 27 -3.30 27.09 15.50
CA ALA A 27 -1.91 27.37 15.83
C ALA A 27 -1.88 28.82 16.32
N GLU A 28 -1.83 29.00 17.63
CA GLU A 28 -1.53 30.31 18.21
C GLU A 28 -0.01 30.49 18.15
N THR A 29 0.49 31.33 17.24
CA THR A 29 1.89 31.76 17.29
C THR A 29 1.96 32.99 18.19
N GLU A 30 2.68 32.87 19.29
CA GLU A 30 3.03 33.98 20.17
C GLU A 30 4.22 34.74 19.55
N LEU A 31 3.94 35.88 18.91
CA LEU A 31 5.00 36.77 18.44
C LEU A 31 5.42 37.70 19.58
N THR A 32 6.73 37.82 19.80
CA THR A 32 7.28 38.79 20.75
C THR A 32 7.45 40.14 20.07
N VAL A 33 6.72 41.17 20.51
CA VAL A 33 6.95 42.53 20.00
C VAL A 33 8.24 43.10 20.60
N LEU A 34 9.22 43.35 19.73
CA LEU A 34 10.52 43.94 20.07
C LEU A 34 10.51 45.48 20.05
N GLY A 35 9.60 46.10 19.29
CA GLY A 35 9.52 47.56 19.19
C GLY A 35 8.45 48.04 18.22
N GLU A 36 8.14 49.33 18.27
CA GLU A 36 7.19 49.98 17.37
C GLU A 36 7.80 51.25 16.78
N ALA A 37 7.47 51.55 15.53
CA ALA A 37 7.92 52.76 14.84
C ALA A 37 6.85 53.26 13.87
N ASN A 38 6.85 54.57 13.59
CA ASN A 38 6.08 55.12 12.50
C ASN A 38 7.03 55.45 11.34
N SER A 39 6.69 55.01 10.13
CA SER A 39 7.42 55.44 8.93
C SER A 39 7.10 56.90 8.61
N ALA A 40 7.91 57.52 7.73
CA ALA A 40 7.76 58.92 7.33
C ALA A 40 6.39 59.24 6.69
N ASP A 41 5.68 58.24 6.17
CA ASP A 41 4.32 58.34 5.64
C ASP A 41 3.22 58.14 6.71
N GLY A 42 3.59 58.11 7.99
CA GLY A 42 2.66 58.02 9.12
C GLY A 42 2.13 56.61 9.41
N LYS A 43 2.64 55.58 8.73
CA LYS A 43 2.18 54.20 8.95
C LYS A 43 2.90 53.55 10.12
N ARG A 44 2.15 52.80 10.93
CA ARG A 44 2.69 52.07 12.08
C ARG A 44 3.35 50.77 11.63
N TRP A 45 4.53 50.51 12.16
CA TRP A 45 5.31 49.30 12.01
C TRP A 45 5.60 48.71 13.40
N ILE A 46 5.62 47.39 13.46
CA ILE A 46 5.95 46.62 14.64
C ILE A 46 7.12 45.69 14.30
N ASN A 47 8.13 45.68 15.15
CA ASN A 47 9.22 44.72 15.10
C ASN A 47 8.79 43.51 15.90
N VAL A 48 8.76 42.34 15.29
CA VAL A 48 8.34 41.09 15.91
C VAL A 48 9.48 40.08 15.85
N ASP A 49 9.62 39.28 16.91
CA ASP A 49 10.50 38.13 16.99
C ASP A 49 9.66 36.85 17.07
N ASP A 50 10.02 35.87 16.25
CA ASP A 50 9.50 34.50 16.27
C ASP A 50 10.67 33.54 16.45
N HIS A 51 10.81 33.00 17.65
CA HIS A 51 11.85 32.04 18.02
C HIS A 51 13.28 32.41 17.54
N GLY A 52 13.65 33.69 17.65
CA GLY A 52 15.00 34.18 17.29
C GLY A 52 15.13 34.78 15.89
N THR A 53 14.04 34.86 15.12
CA THR A 53 13.99 35.59 13.85
C THR A 53 13.20 36.89 14.02
N ALA A 54 13.89 38.03 13.94
CA ALA A 54 13.31 39.36 14.12
C ALA A 54 13.06 40.10 12.79
N GLY A 55 11.93 40.80 12.68
CA GLY A 55 11.59 41.59 11.48
C GLY A 55 10.56 42.68 11.72
N TRP A 56 10.66 43.77 10.95
CA TRP A 56 9.65 44.84 10.94
C TRP A 56 8.52 44.50 9.98
N THR A 57 7.28 44.50 10.48
CA THR A 57 6.08 44.36 9.67
C THR A 57 5.04 45.41 10.03
N ARG A 58 4.02 45.59 9.19
CA ARG A 58 2.85 46.41 9.55
C ARG A 58 1.84 45.56 10.34
N PRO A 59 1.11 46.14 11.30
CA PRO A 59 0.10 45.41 12.09
C PRO A 59 -0.98 44.71 11.24
N ASP A 60 -1.39 45.34 10.13
CA ASP A 60 -2.33 44.80 9.13
C ASP A 60 -1.70 43.66 8.31
N ASN A 61 -0.38 43.70 8.11
CA ASN A 61 0.36 42.68 7.39
C ASN A 61 0.80 41.51 8.27
N LEU A 62 0.56 41.51 9.60
CA LEU A 62 0.86 40.35 10.47
C LEU A 62 0.25 39.03 9.95
N ARG A 63 -0.84 39.11 9.16
CA ARG A 63 -1.44 37.97 8.46
C ARG A 63 -0.67 37.52 7.20
N GLU A 64 0.01 38.43 6.51
CA GLU A 64 0.70 38.20 5.23
C GLU A 64 2.23 38.06 5.38
N THR A 65 2.77 38.50 6.51
CA THR A 65 4.21 38.52 6.84
C THR A 65 4.56 37.58 7.99
N ALA A 66 3.63 36.71 8.40
CA ALA A 66 3.98 35.58 9.24
C ALA A 66 5.16 34.86 8.56
N LEU A 67 6.29 34.87 9.26
CA LEU A 67 7.58 34.36 8.85
C LEU A 67 7.41 32.95 8.27
N VAL A 68 8.30 32.57 7.35
CA VAL A 68 8.29 31.26 6.69
C VAL A 68 7.91 30.18 7.71
N ARG A 69 6.72 29.61 7.54
CA ARG A 69 6.16 28.76 8.58
C ARG A 69 6.83 27.40 8.48
N SER A 70 7.46 27.00 9.58
CA SER A 70 7.86 25.62 9.78
C SER A 70 6.68 24.86 10.37
N ILE A 71 6.41 23.66 9.87
CA ILE A 71 5.50 22.70 10.53
C ILE A 71 6.27 21.41 10.77
N ASN A 72 5.94 20.69 11.84
CA ASN A 72 6.55 19.37 12.06
C ASN A 72 5.89 18.29 11.19
N GLU A 73 6.53 17.13 11.07
CA GLU A 73 6.03 16.04 10.23
C GLU A 73 4.64 15.52 10.62
N LYS A 74 4.30 15.52 11.92
CA LYS A 74 2.98 15.10 12.40
C LYS A 74 1.91 16.12 12.04
N GLU A 75 2.22 17.41 12.17
CA GLU A 75 1.33 18.48 11.73
C GLU A 75 1.09 18.43 10.22
N LEU A 76 2.14 18.21 9.42
CA LEU A 76 1.97 18.04 7.98
C LEU A 76 1.11 16.82 7.66
N ALA A 77 1.33 15.68 8.34
CA ALA A 77 0.50 14.49 8.17
C ALA A 77 -0.98 14.78 8.49
N ALA A 78 -1.27 15.53 9.57
CA ALA A 78 -2.63 15.97 9.91
C ALA A 78 -3.25 16.83 8.81
N VAL A 79 -2.48 17.78 8.25
CA VAL A 79 -2.92 18.61 7.13
C VAL A 79 -3.19 17.76 5.89
N CYS A 80 -2.31 16.82 5.55
CA CYS A 80 -2.51 15.90 4.43
C CYS A 80 -3.80 15.09 4.59
N VAL A 81 -4.12 14.63 5.80
CA VAL A 81 -5.39 13.94 6.11
C VAL A 81 -6.59 14.84 5.89
N ALA A 82 -6.56 16.08 6.38
CA ALA A 82 -7.66 17.03 6.21
C ALA A 82 -7.89 17.37 4.73
N VAL A 83 -6.81 17.69 4.00
CA VAL A 83 -6.88 17.98 2.56
C VAL A 83 -7.37 16.77 1.77
N ALA A 84 -6.87 15.57 2.09
CA ALA A 84 -7.31 14.33 1.48
C ALA A 84 -8.82 14.10 1.66
N LYS A 85 -9.33 14.33 2.87
CA LYS A 85 -10.75 14.22 3.18
C LYS A 85 -11.58 15.20 2.36
N ASP A 86 -11.22 16.48 2.34
CA ASP A 86 -12.03 17.53 1.71
C ASP A 86 -12.00 17.47 0.18
N LEU A 87 -10.85 17.10 -0.39
CA LEU A 87 -10.68 17.05 -1.84
C LEU A 87 -10.88 15.65 -2.43
N GLN A 88 -11.12 14.63 -1.58
CA GLN A 88 -11.21 13.23 -1.97
C GLN A 88 -9.91 12.76 -2.66
N THR A 89 -8.77 13.05 -2.04
CA THR A 89 -7.43 12.66 -2.53
C THR A 89 -6.71 11.77 -1.52
N ASN A 90 -5.52 11.26 -1.86
CA ASN A 90 -4.79 10.31 -1.01
C ASN A 90 -3.79 11.02 -0.08
N ALA A 91 -4.03 10.98 1.23
CA ALA A 91 -3.16 11.61 2.23
C ALA A 91 -1.72 11.07 2.19
N GLY A 92 -1.57 9.76 1.95
CA GLY A 92 -0.27 9.11 1.82
C GLY A 92 0.53 9.65 0.65
N TYR A 93 -0.11 9.88 -0.50
CA TYR A 93 0.49 10.49 -1.68
C TYR A 93 0.89 11.95 -1.41
N LEU A 94 0.01 12.76 -0.81
CA LEU A 94 0.33 14.17 -0.50
C LEU A 94 1.57 14.29 0.39
N LEU A 95 1.68 13.38 1.37
CA LEU A 95 2.80 13.29 2.29
C LEU A 95 4.05 12.67 1.63
N ALA A 96 3.88 11.70 0.73
CA ALA A 96 4.96 11.13 -0.05
C ALA A 96 5.58 12.14 -1.00
N VAL A 97 4.78 12.96 -1.70
CA VAL A 97 5.30 14.04 -2.54
C VAL A 97 6.06 15.05 -1.69
N ALA A 98 5.52 15.46 -0.53
CA ALA A 98 6.26 16.32 0.40
C ALA A 98 7.63 15.70 0.77
N HIS A 99 7.65 14.42 1.12
CA HIS A 99 8.87 13.69 1.46
C HIS A 99 9.89 13.70 0.32
N VAL A 100 9.45 13.35 -0.89
CA VAL A 100 10.32 13.27 -2.07
C VAL A 100 10.88 14.64 -2.45
N GLU A 101 10.06 15.68 -2.37
CA GLU A 101 10.40 17.02 -2.86
C GLU A 101 11.21 17.86 -1.86
N SER A 102 11.10 17.59 -0.55
CA SER A 102 11.74 18.38 0.51
C SER A 102 12.74 17.62 1.38
N ARG A 103 13.22 16.46 0.92
CA ARG A 103 14.17 15.52 1.57
C ARG A 103 15.00 16.07 2.76
N ASP A 104 15.77 17.13 2.56
CA ASP A 104 16.69 17.67 3.58
C ASP A 104 15.98 18.26 4.79
N ASP A 105 14.75 18.77 4.64
CA ASP A 105 13.94 19.35 5.72
C ASP A 105 13.41 18.29 6.70
N TRP A 106 13.27 17.05 6.23
CA TRP A 106 12.79 15.93 7.04
C TRP A 106 13.83 15.45 8.05
N ARG A 107 15.13 15.66 7.78
CA ARG A 107 16.20 15.22 8.69
C ARG A 107 16.17 15.93 10.04
N ASN A 108 15.59 17.13 10.08
CA ASN A 108 15.49 17.94 11.29
C ASN A 108 14.08 17.90 11.92
N GLY A 109 13.14 17.16 11.32
CA GLY A 109 11.74 17.06 11.78
C GLY A 109 10.93 18.36 11.64
N ALA A 110 11.49 19.39 10.99
CA ALA A 110 10.90 20.71 10.79
C ALA A 110 10.86 21.03 9.29
N ILE A 111 9.66 21.07 8.73
CA ILE A 111 9.40 21.26 7.31
C ILE A 111 9.15 22.74 7.07
N THR A 112 10.07 23.39 6.37
CA THR A 112 10.07 24.85 6.21
C THR A 112 9.78 25.22 4.77
N ALA A 113 8.86 26.16 4.53
CA ALA A 113 8.55 26.61 3.18
C ALA A 113 9.54 27.64 2.62
N ASN A 114 10.81 27.27 2.58
CA ASN A 114 11.87 28.09 2.00
C ASN A 114 11.91 27.92 0.48
N SER A 115 12.21 29.00 -0.22
CA SER A 115 12.58 28.93 -1.63
C SER A 115 13.99 28.36 -1.76
N ASP A 116 14.17 27.40 -2.68
CA ASP A 116 15.50 27.01 -3.12
C ASP A 116 16.19 28.13 -3.93
N SER A 117 17.44 27.89 -4.36
CA SER A 117 18.21 28.83 -5.20
C SER A 117 17.57 29.16 -6.55
N LYS A 118 16.46 28.50 -6.91
CA LYS A 118 15.76 28.59 -8.19
C LYS A 118 14.30 29.04 -8.01
N GLY A 119 13.88 29.37 -6.79
CA GLY A 119 12.57 29.96 -6.48
C GLY A 119 11.43 28.96 -6.29
N ALA A 120 11.71 27.65 -6.13
CA ALA A 120 10.70 26.66 -5.77
C ALA A 120 10.62 26.49 -4.25
N PHE A 121 9.40 26.45 -3.71
CA PHE A 121 9.15 26.46 -2.26
C PHE A 121 8.83 25.04 -1.75
N ALA A 122 9.57 24.56 -0.75
CA ALA A 122 9.26 23.32 -0.03
C ALA A 122 7.93 23.44 0.78
N PRO A 123 7.21 22.36 1.13
CA PRO A 123 7.57 20.97 0.91
C PRO A 123 7.23 20.41 -0.47
N HIS A 124 6.38 21.07 -1.26
CA HIS A 124 5.88 20.50 -2.52
C HIS A 124 6.53 21.07 -3.78
N ARG A 125 7.46 22.02 -3.62
CA ARG A 125 8.26 22.67 -4.68
C ARG A 125 7.43 23.38 -5.75
N PHE A 126 6.43 24.12 -5.32
CA PHE A 126 5.75 25.06 -6.20
C PHE A 126 6.68 26.24 -6.55
N THR A 127 6.80 26.55 -7.84
CA THR A 127 7.38 27.82 -8.29
C THR A 127 6.34 28.93 -8.13
N LYS A 128 6.78 30.19 -8.04
CA LYS A 128 5.86 31.35 -7.94
C LYS A 128 4.86 31.39 -9.11
N ASP A 129 5.32 31.12 -10.32
CA ASP A 129 4.47 31.18 -11.51
C ASP A 129 3.40 30.09 -11.49
N ARG A 130 3.78 28.84 -11.17
CA ARG A 130 2.81 27.74 -11.04
C ARG A 130 1.86 27.97 -9.88
N TRP A 131 2.37 28.44 -8.74
CA TRP A 131 1.56 28.77 -7.57
C TRP A 131 0.49 29.80 -7.91
N LYS A 132 0.87 30.87 -8.59
CA LYS A 132 -0.03 31.95 -9.00
C LYS A 132 -1.18 31.41 -9.84
N LEU A 133 -0.89 30.56 -10.83
CA LEU A 133 -1.94 29.94 -11.66
C LEU A 133 -2.95 29.13 -10.83
N ILE A 134 -2.48 28.39 -9.82
CA ILE A 134 -3.36 27.59 -8.96
C ILE A 134 -4.17 28.50 -8.03
N ALA A 135 -3.52 29.45 -7.36
CA ALA A 135 -4.15 30.36 -6.41
C ALA A 135 -5.17 31.30 -7.07
N GLU A 136 -4.93 31.70 -8.33
CA GLU A 136 -5.82 32.54 -9.12
C GLU A 136 -6.89 31.74 -9.90
N SER A 137 -6.90 30.41 -9.83
CA SER A 137 -8.01 29.63 -10.36
C SER A 137 -9.28 29.84 -9.53
N ASP A 138 -10.47 29.65 -10.12
CA ASP A 138 -11.73 29.77 -9.39
C ASP A 138 -11.75 28.85 -8.16
N ARG A 139 -11.35 27.59 -8.37
CA ARG A 139 -11.31 26.60 -7.29
C ARG A 139 -10.24 26.91 -6.24
N GLY A 140 -9.08 27.43 -6.65
CA GLY A 140 -8.04 27.87 -5.72
C GLY A 140 -8.52 29.03 -4.83
N ARG A 141 -9.18 30.02 -5.41
CA ARG A 141 -9.80 31.13 -4.65
C ARG A 141 -10.87 30.64 -3.69
N GLU A 142 -11.73 29.73 -4.12
CA GLU A 142 -12.79 29.10 -3.30
C GLU A 142 -12.23 28.35 -2.10
N LEU A 143 -11.10 27.65 -2.28
CA LEU A 143 -10.38 26.94 -1.23
C LEU A 143 -9.53 27.86 -0.35
N GLY A 144 -9.51 29.16 -0.64
CA GLY A 144 -8.78 30.14 0.15
C GLY A 144 -7.28 30.22 -0.16
N LEU A 145 -6.82 29.66 -1.28
CA LEU A 145 -5.43 29.85 -1.73
C LEU A 145 -5.16 31.32 -2.03
N ARG A 146 -3.97 31.79 -1.68
CA ARG A 146 -3.50 33.17 -1.87
C ARG A 146 -2.08 33.18 -2.41
N GLU A 147 -1.68 34.26 -3.08
CA GLU A 147 -0.32 34.39 -3.65
C GLU A 147 0.78 34.20 -2.59
N ALA A 148 0.61 34.81 -1.40
CA ALA A 148 1.53 34.63 -0.27
C ALA A 148 1.54 33.20 0.30
N GLY A 149 0.51 32.40 0.01
CA GLY A 149 0.34 31.03 0.48
C GLY A 149 1.46 30.07 0.07
N VAL A 150 2.26 30.43 -0.94
CA VAL A 150 3.40 29.61 -1.38
C VAL A 150 4.45 29.43 -0.27
N SER A 151 4.51 30.32 0.71
CA SER A 151 5.42 30.24 1.86
C SER A 151 4.82 29.48 3.06
N PHE A 152 3.73 28.73 2.86
CA PHE A 152 3.01 28.03 3.92
C PHE A 152 2.81 26.55 3.53
N PRO A 153 3.43 25.60 4.27
CA PRO A 153 3.36 24.18 3.92
C PRO A 153 1.94 23.60 3.84
N ASP A 154 1.02 24.12 4.65
CA ASP A 154 -0.39 23.71 4.67
C ASP A 154 -1.16 24.19 3.42
N GLN A 155 -0.95 25.43 3.01
CA GLN A 155 -1.47 25.95 1.75
C GLN A 155 -0.90 25.18 0.55
N GLN A 156 0.38 24.83 0.59
CA GLN A 156 0.99 24.00 -0.45
C GLN A 156 0.37 22.61 -0.52
N CYS A 157 0.11 21.98 0.63
CA CYS A 157 -0.58 20.71 0.68
C CYS A 157 -1.99 20.79 0.04
N LEU A 158 -2.73 21.86 0.33
CA LEU A 158 -4.05 22.11 -0.26
C LEU A 158 -3.98 22.29 -1.78
N ALA A 159 -2.99 23.05 -2.26
CA ALA A 159 -2.75 23.24 -3.69
C ALA A 159 -2.36 21.92 -4.39
N LEU A 160 -1.53 21.08 -3.76
CA LEU A 160 -1.20 19.75 -4.28
C LEU A 160 -2.44 18.86 -4.34
N GLY A 161 -3.27 18.84 -3.29
CA GLY A 161 -4.53 18.09 -3.31
C GLY A 161 -5.45 18.53 -4.44
N LEU A 162 -5.60 19.83 -4.67
CA LEU A 162 -6.42 20.36 -5.76
C LEU A 162 -5.90 19.92 -7.13
N THR A 163 -4.61 20.16 -7.38
CA THR A 163 -3.99 19.84 -8.67
C THR A 163 -3.96 18.34 -8.94
N SER A 164 -3.71 17.52 -7.93
CA SER A 164 -3.71 16.06 -8.07
C SER A 164 -5.08 15.51 -8.43
N LYS A 165 -6.16 16.09 -7.89
CA LYS A 165 -7.53 15.75 -8.29
C LYS A 165 -7.76 16.06 -9.77
N GLN A 166 -7.43 17.28 -10.19
CA GLN A 166 -7.59 17.73 -11.58
C GLN A 166 -6.76 16.88 -12.55
N ASP A 167 -5.51 16.60 -12.20
CA ASP A 167 -4.62 15.74 -12.98
C ASP A 167 -5.17 14.31 -13.05
N SER A 168 -5.73 13.77 -11.95
CA SER A 168 -6.34 12.44 -11.95
C SER A 168 -7.52 12.32 -12.91
N GLU A 169 -8.35 13.36 -13.02
CA GLU A 169 -9.49 13.40 -13.94
C GLU A 169 -9.02 13.38 -15.40
N ILE A 170 -8.01 14.20 -15.72
CA ILE A 170 -7.41 14.25 -17.06
C ILE A 170 -6.77 12.90 -17.41
N LEU A 171 -5.96 12.34 -16.50
CA LEU A 171 -5.27 11.09 -16.73
C LEU A 171 -6.25 9.92 -16.87
N THR A 172 -7.30 9.87 -16.05
CA THR A 172 -8.32 8.81 -16.12
C THR A 172 -9.07 8.81 -17.46
N GLN A 173 -9.31 10.00 -18.04
CA GLN A 173 -10.00 10.11 -19.33
C GLN A 173 -9.14 9.65 -20.51
N ASN A 174 -7.81 9.67 -20.38
CA ASN A 174 -6.89 9.50 -21.50
C ASN A 174 -6.00 8.26 -21.39
N LEU A 175 -5.90 7.65 -20.21
CA LEU A 175 -5.19 6.40 -20.01
C LEU A 175 -6.18 5.23 -20.11
N GLU A 176 -5.83 4.21 -20.91
CA GLU A 176 -6.55 2.93 -20.95
C GLU A 176 -6.24 2.05 -19.72
N ARG A 177 -5.86 2.67 -18.60
CA ARG A 177 -5.45 2.04 -17.35
C ARG A 177 -5.67 2.99 -16.17
N PHE A 178 -5.63 2.45 -14.97
CA PHE A 178 -5.72 3.25 -13.75
C PHE A 178 -4.57 4.24 -13.61
N VAL A 179 -4.90 5.39 -13.02
CA VAL A 179 -3.95 6.43 -12.61
C VAL A 179 -3.24 5.97 -11.35
N THR A 180 -1.93 5.89 -11.43
CA THR A 180 -1.05 5.52 -10.31
C THR A 180 -0.51 6.77 -9.63
N SER A 181 0.01 6.61 -8.40
CA SER A 181 0.71 7.68 -7.70
C SER A 181 1.93 8.19 -8.47
N LEU A 182 2.59 7.33 -9.25
CA LEU A 182 3.66 7.75 -10.16
C LEU A 182 3.12 8.65 -11.28
N ASP A 183 1.95 8.37 -11.84
CA ASP A 183 1.37 9.23 -12.89
C ASP A 183 1.01 10.61 -12.34
N LEU A 184 0.41 10.65 -11.14
CA LEU A 184 0.12 11.91 -10.45
C LEU A 184 1.40 12.67 -10.09
N TYR A 185 2.45 11.96 -9.67
CA TYR A 185 3.73 12.58 -9.38
C TYR A 185 4.39 13.15 -10.64
N LEU A 186 4.34 12.43 -11.76
CA LEU A 186 4.81 12.95 -13.05
C LEU A 186 3.97 14.15 -13.51
N ALA A 187 2.66 14.16 -13.27
CA ALA A 187 1.81 15.32 -13.55
C ALA A 187 2.13 16.51 -12.62
N HIS A 188 2.44 16.25 -11.35
CA HIS A 188 2.97 17.26 -10.43
C HIS A 188 4.31 17.83 -10.91
N ILE A 189 5.17 17.06 -11.55
CA ILE A 189 6.45 17.58 -12.05
C ILE A 189 6.27 18.31 -13.40
N PHE A 190 5.61 17.66 -14.36
CA PHE A 190 5.63 18.04 -15.78
C PHE A 190 4.26 18.40 -16.38
N GLY A 191 3.18 18.22 -15.63
CA GLY A 191 1.80 18.31 -16.10
C GLY A 191 1.27 16.99 -16.69
N ALA A 192 -0.06 16.83 -16.69
CA ALA A 192 -0.73 15.59 -17.08
C ALA A 192 -0.37 15.12 -18.51
N THR A 193 -0.26 16.04 -19.49
CA THR A 193 0.11 15.68 -20.87
C THR A 193 1.48 15.01 -20.94
N ALA A 194 2.47 15.56 -20.26
CA ALA A 194 3.80 14.96 -20.22
C ALA A 194 3.83 13.64 -19.46
N ALA A 195 3.07 13.54 -18.36
CA ALA A 195 2.91 12.29 -17.63
C ALA A 195 2.39 11.16 -18.52
N MET A 196 1.40 11.43 -19.39
CA MET A 196 0.87 10.42 -20.33
C MET A 196 1.93 9.95 -21.32
N VAL A 197 2.62 10.90 -21.99
CA VAL A 197 3.63 10.58 -23.01
C VAL A 197 4.78 9.79 -22.43
N LEU A 198 5.25 10.15 -21.24
CA LEU A 198 6.34 9.42 -20.56
C LEU A 198 5.96 7.97 -20.24
N ARG A 199 4.68 7.67 -20.10
CA ARG A 199 4.17 6.34 -19.73
C ARG A 199 3.85 5.46 -20.94
N GLU A 200 3.97 5.98 -22.16
CA GLU A 200 3.83 5.17 -23.37
C GLU A 200 4.97 4.14 -23.48
N PRO A 201 4.69 2.91 -23.94
CA PRO A 201 5.73 1.92 -24.23
C PRO A 201 6.77 2.47 -25.23
N SER A 202 6.32 3.30 -26.18
CA SER A 202 7.16 3.92 -27.20
C SER A 202 8.17 4.93 -26.64
N ALA A 203 7.95 5.43 -25.42
CA ALA A 203 8.81 6.40 -24.76
C ALA A 203 9.93 5.73 -23.94
N GLN A 204 9.72 4.50 -23.46
CA GLN A 204 10.58 3.86 -22.44
C GLN A 204 12.06 3.80 -22.81
N ALA A 205 12.38 3.54 -24.09
CA ALA A 205 13.76 3.43 -24.59
C ALA A 205 14.35 4.75 -25.11
N LYS A 206 13.61 5.85 -25.06
CA LYS A 206 14.05 7.17 -25.55
C LYS A 206 14.71 7.97 -24.44
N LYS A 207 15.46 9.00 -24.82
CA LYS A 207 15.96 10.00 -23.88
C LYS A 207 14.83 10.89 -23.39
N LEU A 208 14.93 11.32 -22.14
CA LEU A 208 13.95 12.20 -21.52
C LEU A 208 13.87 13.56 -22.26
N SER A 209 15.01 14.14 -22.64
CA SER A 209 15.09 15.37 -23.43
C SER A 209 14.34 15.27 -24.76
N ASP A 210 14.53 14.18 -25.51
CA ASP A 210 13.87 13.97 -26.82
C ASP A 210 12.34 13.93 -26.72
N ILE A 211 11.81 13.47 -25.58
CA ILE A 211 10.38 13.42 -25.31
C ILE A 211 9.86 14.78 -24.86
N LEU A 212 10.54 15.43 -23.92
CA LEU A 212 10.04 16.65 -23.28
C LEU A 212 10.28 17.92 -24.12
N ASP A 213 11.30 17.95 -24.98
CA ASP A 213 11.46 19.03 -25.98
C ASP A 213 10.24 19.11 -26.91
N LYS A 214 9.63 17.97 -27.26
CA LYS A 214 8.40 17.92 -28.08
C LYS A 214 7.17 18.44 -27.35
N LEU A 215 7.24 18.55 -26.03
CA LEU A 215 6.20 19.10 -25.16
C LEU A 215 6.49 20.55 -24.75
N GLY A 216 7.54 21.15 -25.31
CA GLY A 216 7.90 22.55 -25.09
C GLY A 216 8.73 22.82 -23.84
N LEU A 217 9.31 21.79 -23.22
CA LEU A 217 10.27 21.94 -22.11
C LEU A 217 11.68 21.80 -22.67
N SER A 218 12.45 22.89 -22.70
CA SER A 218 13.83 22.83 -23.21
C SER A 218 14.73 21.97 -22.31
N ALA A 219 15.73 21.31 -22.90
CA ALA A 219 16.73 20.54 -22.16
C ALA A 219 17.36 21.28 -20.96
N ASN A 220 17.58 22.59 -21.06
CA ASN A 220 18.11 23.40 -19.96
C ASN A 220 17.10 23.58 -18.81
N GLU A 221 15.83 23.84 -19.14
CA GLU A 221 14.76 23.93 -18.13
C GLU A 221 14.55 22.57 -17.45
N LEU A 222 14.63 21.48 -18.21
CA LEU A 222 14.53 20.13 -17.70
C LEU A 222 15.69 19.79 -16.75
N GLN A 223 16.91 20.14 -17.14
CA GLN A 223 18.10 19.90 -16.32
C GLN A 223 18.05 20.69 -15.01
N ASP A 224 17.62 21.95 -15.07
CA ASP A 224 17.40 22.77 -13.87
C ASP A 224 16.28 22.19 -12.98
N LEU A 225 15.12 21.84 -13.56
CA LEU A 225 13.99 21.25 -12.85
C LEU A 225 14.40 19.98 -12.09
N LEU A 226 15.17 19.11 -12.73
CA LEU A 226 15.54 17.80 -12.19
C LEU A 226 16.72 17.85 -11.22
N ALA A 227 17.69 18.73 -11.46
CA ALA A 227 18.81 18.95 -10.54
C ALA A 227 18.32 19.44 -9.17
N ASN A 228 17.31 20.31 -9.15
CA ASN A 228 16.76 20.85 -7.92
C ASN A 228 16.05 19.79 -7.06
N ARG A 229 15.36 18.84 -7.68
CA ARG A 229 14.55 17.83 -6.98
C ARG A 229 15.35 16.66 -6.39
N GLY A 230 16.67 16.61 -6.62
CA GLY A 230 17.50 15.49 -6.16
C GLY A 230 17.10 14.12 -6.76
N LEU A 231 16.19 14.13 -7.75
CA LEU A 231 15.81 12.97 -8.55
C LEU A 231 16.94 12.56 -9.51
N LEU A 232 17.84 13.50 -9.83
CA LEU A 232 18.96 13.33 -10.77
C LEU A 232 20.33 13.75 -10.21
N THR A 233 20.73 13.25 -9.05
CA THR A 233 22.12 13.46 -8.58
C THR A 233 23.18 12.65 -9.37
N MET A 234 22.88 12.00 -10.50
CA MET A 234 23.87 11.19 -11.23
C MET A 234 23.82 11.27 -12.78
N ASN A 235 24.97 11.65 -13.35
CA ASN A 235 25.62 11.45 -14.66
C ASN A 235 24.85 11.48 -16.00
N ALA A 236 23.52 11.38 -16.07
CA ALA A 236 22.79 11.44 -17.34
C ALA A 236 21.85 12.65 -17.48
N GLY A 237 21.37 13.26 -16.38
CA GLY A 237 20.58 14.51 -16.50
C GLY A 237 19.35 14.35 -17.41
N ALA A 238 19.15 15.32 -18.30
CA ALA A 238 18.15 15.29 -19.36
C ALA A 238 18.37 14.15 -20.40
N ASP A 239 19.57 13.56 -20.47
CA ASP A 239 19.90 12.42 -21.35
C ASP A 239 19.53 11.05 -20.74
N ALA A 240 18.92 11.01 -19.55
CA ALA A 240 18.46 9.75 -18.96
C ALA A 240 17.43 9.04 -19.87
N ILE A 241 17.52 7.71 -19.92
CA ILE A 241 16.50 6.87 -20.56
C ILE A 241 15.22 6.94 -19.73
N VAL A 242 14.06 7.09 -20.38
CA VAL A 242 12.76 7.28 -19.71
C VAL A 242 12.48 6.15 -18.72
N SER A 243 12.70 4.87 -19.06
CA SER A 243 12.45 3.75 -18.14
C SER A 243 13.25 3.87 -16.85
N THR A 244 14.55 4.15 -16.94
CA THR A 244 15.44 4.35 -15.79
C THR A 244 15.01 5.57 -14.95
N PHE A 245 14.57 6.64 -15.61
CA PHE A 245 14.03 7.80 -14.92
C PHE A 245 12.75 7.45 -14.14
N LEU A 246 11.81 6.74 -14.77
CA LEU A 246 10.56 6.33 -14.15
C LEU A 246 10.77 5.38 -12.97
N GLU A 247 11.69 4.43 -13.09
CA GLU A 247 12.05 3.51 -12.00
C GLU A 247 12.56 4.28 -10.77
N ARG A 248 13.42 5.28 -10.97
CA ARG A 248 13.93 6.13 -9.89
C ARG A 248 12.84 6.99 -9.25
N CYS A 249 11.96 7.58 -10.06
CA CYS A 249 10.79 8.28 -9.53
C CYS A 249 9.91 7.35 -8.70
N SER A 250 9.70 6.11 -9.16
CA SER A 250 8.95 5.08 -8.44
C SER A 250 9.61 4.74 -7.11
N GLY A 251 10.92 4.50 -7.09
CA GLY A 251 11.65 4.18 -5.86
C GLY A 251 11.64 5.32 -4.84
N ALA A 252 11.83 6.57 -5.30
CA ALA A 252 11.75 7.74 -4.42
C ALA A 252 10.34 7.91 -3.85
N LEU A 253 9.31 7.77 -4.70
CA LEU A 253 7.92 7.88 -4.27
C LEU A 253 7.53 6.77 -3.31
N GLN A 254 8.00 5.54 -3.52
CA GLN A 254 7.78 4.42 -2.61
C GLN A 254 8.38 4.71 -1.23
N ALA A 255 9.61 5.23 -1.15
CA ALA A 255 10.20 5.61 0.13
C ALA A 255 9.37 6.70 0.86
N GLY A 256 8.81 7.65 0.10
CA GLY A 256 7.88 8.63 0.63
C GLY A 256 6.57 8.02 1.14
N LEU A 257 6.02 7.06 0.41
CA LEU A 257 4.80 6.33 0.79
C LEU A 257 5.02 5.48 2.05
N ASP A 258 6.17 4.82 2.18
CA ASP A 258 6.53 4.04 3.37
C ASP A 258 6.63 4.95 4.61
N ARG A 259 7.26 6.13 4.45
CA ARG A 259 7.32 7.14 5.51
C ARG A 259 5.92 7.67 5.86
N ALA A 260 5.11 7.93 4.85
CA ALA A 260 3.74 8.38 5.05
C ALA A 260 2.92 7.33 5.81
N ALA A 261 3.04 6.06 5.46
CA ALA A 261 2.38 4.97 6.16
C ALA A 261 2.77 4.92 7.65
N MET A 262 4.03 5.18 8.00
CA MET A 262 4.44 5.27 9.40
C MET A 262 3.77 6.44 10.13
N LEU A 263 3.76 7.63 9.54
CA LEU A 263 3.20 8.83 10.16
C LEU A 263 1.67 8.78 10.28
N LEU A 264 1.01 8.17 9.30
CA LEU A 264 -0.45 8.08 9.25
C LEU A 264 -1.03 6.99 10.18
N ARG A 265 -0.20 6.10 10.75
CA ARG A 265 -0.66 5.10 11.75
C ARG A 265 -1.33 5.72 12.96
N ASP A 266 -0.88 6.91 13.37
CA ASP A 266 -1.39 7.62 14.54
C ASP A 266 -2.72 8.37 14.25
N PHE A 267 -3.16 8.42 12.99
CA PHE A 267 -4.36 9.16 12.57
C PHE A 267 -5.52 8.20 12.34
N ALA A 268 -6.63 8.42 13.07
CA ALA A 268 -7.91 7.78 12.77
C ALA A 268 -8.50 8.43 11.51
N ILE A 269 -8.08 7.96 10.33
CA ILE A 269 -8.58 8.50 9.06
C ILE A 269 -9.92 7.84 8.73
N GLU A 270 -11.02 8.54 8.99
CA GLU A 270 -12.30 8.29 8.33
C GLU A 270 -12.27 8.96 6.95
N LEU A 271 -12.04 8.16 5.90
CA LEU A 271 -12.12 8.63 4.52
C LEU A 271 -13.60 8.76 4.12
N PRO A 272 -14.01 9.81 3.38
CA PRO A 272 -15.37 9.91 2.87
C PRO A 272 -15.69 8.73 1.95
N ASP A 273 -16.93 8.22 2.02
CA ASP A 273 -17.46 7.07 1.23
C ASP A 273 -17.30 7.22 -0.30
N SER A 274 -16.94 8.40 -0.78
CA SER A 274 -16.78 8.75 -2.20
C SER A 274 -15.34 9.04 -2.64
N SER A 275 -14.33 8.83 -1.78
CA SER A 275 -12.93 9.08 -2.16
C SER A 275 -12.31 7.91 -2.93
N ASP A 276 -12.00 8.10 -4.21
CA ASP A 276 -11.23 7.17 -5.08
C ASP A 276 -9.73 7.13 -4.70
N ALA A 277 -9.42 7.31 -3.42
CA ALA A 277 -8.13 7.77 -2.97
C ALA A 277 -7.22 6.67 -2.41
N SER A 278 -6.98 5.57 -3.12
CA SER A 278 -5.67 4.90 -3.07
C SER A 278 -5.46 3.94 -4.25
N PHE A 279 -4.53 4.27 -5.13
CA PHE A 279 -4.07 3.39 -6.21
C PHE A 279 -2.59 3.00 -6.04
N ASN A 280 -2.10 2.90 -4.80
CA ASN A 280 -0.66 2.77 -4.55
C ASN A 280 -0.09 1.41 -4.99
N ASP A 281 -0.92 0.37 -5.10
CA ASP A 281 -0.45 -1.01 -5.30
C ASP A 281 -1.11 -1.74 -6.48
N VAL A 282 -1.83 -1.03 -7.35
CA VAL A 282 -2.44 -1.64 -8.55
C VAL A 282 -1.47 -1.53 -9.73
N PRO A 283 -1.00 -2.65 -10.31
CA PRO A 283 -0.13 -2.61 -11.48
C PRO A 283 -0.77 -1.81 -12.61
N ALA A 284 0.04 -1.01 -13.30
CA ALA A 284 -0.42 -0.15 -14.40
C ALA A 284 -1.04 -0.95 -15.57
N ASP A 285 -0.71 -2.23 -15.71
CA ASP A 285 -1.21 -3.16 -16.72
C ASP A 285 -2.23 -4.16 -16.16
N PHE A 286 -2.79 -3.90 -14.97
CA PHE A 286 -3.68 -4.82 -14.30
C PHE A 286 -4.93 -5.16 -15.16
N LYS A 287 -5.11 -6.45 -15.43
CA LYS A 287 -6.29 -7.01 -16.12
C LYS A 287 -7.02 -7.92 -15.15
N GLY A 288 -8.04 -7.40 -14.49
CA GLY A 288 -8.81 -8.14 -13.49
C GLY A 288 -10.06 -7.39 -13.03
N VAL A 289 -10.85 -8.02 -12.16
CA VAL A 289 -12.11 -7.46 -11.67
C VAL A 289 -11.85 -6.37 -10.63
N VAL A 290 -12.60 -5.28 -10.66
CA VAL A 290 -12.52 -4.23 -9.65
C VAL A 290 -13.73 -4.32 -8.74
N ILE A 291 -13.48 -4.55 -7.46
CA ILE A 291 -14.49 -4.63 -6.40
C ILE A 291 -14.47 -3.30 -5.65
N LYS A 292 -15.50 -2.47 -5.84
CA LYS A 292 -15.69 -1.25 -5.05
C LYS A 292 -16.72 -1.54 -3.97
N ILE A 293 -16.31 -1.46 -2.72
CA ILE A 293 -17.16 -1.77 -1.57
C ILE A 293 -18.02 -0.55 -1.24
N GLU A 294 -19.33 -0.77 -1.24
CA GLU A 294 -20.36 0.18 -0.84
C GLU A 294 -20.94 -0.18 0.54
N PRO A 295 -21.62 0.76 1.24
CA PRO A 295 -22.24 0.47 2.53
C PRO A 295 -23.21 -0.72 2.52
N ASP A 296 -23.96 -0.91 1.43
CA ASP A 296 -24.88 -2.05 1.26
C ASP A 296 -24.13 -3.39 1.12
N ASP A 297 -22.89 -3.40 0.61
CA ASP A 297 -22.04 -4.60 0.58
C ASP A 297 -21.65 -5.01 1.99
N ILE A 298 -21.27 -4.04 2.83
CA ILE A 298 -20.87 -4.27 4.22
C ILE A 298 -22.06 -4.86 4.99
N ASP A 299 -23.26 -4.28 4.87
CA ASP A 299 -24.46 -4.79 5.56
C ASP A 299 -24.81 -6.22 5.10
N ALA A 300 -24.78 -6.48 3.79
CA ALA A 300 -25.04 -7.81 3.23
C ALA A 300 -24.05 -8.86 3.74
N LEU A 301 -22.74 -8.57 3.66
CA LEU A 301 -21.67 -9.43 4.16
C LEU A 301 -21.78 -9.66 5.67
N SER A 302 -22.16 -8.64 6.42
CA SER A 302 -22.25 -8.71 7.88
C SER A 302 -23.41 -9.58 8.34
N ARG A 303 -24.58 -9.41 7.73
CA ARG A 303 -25.77 -10.22 8.00
C ARG A 303 -25.54 -11.69 7.66
N LEU A 304 -24.96 -11.95 6.49
CA LEU A 304 -24.59 -13.29 6.07
C LEU A 304 -23.59 -13.91 7.05
N SER A 305 -22.46 -13.23 7.30
CA SER A 305 -21.38 -13.76 8.16
C SER A 305 -21.88 -14.01 9.59
N ASN A 306 -22.72 -13.14 10.14
CA ASN A 306 -23.31 -13.35 11.46
C ASN A 306 -24.13 -14.65 11.53
N LYS A 307 -24.85 -14.98 10.45
CA LYS A 307 -25.67 -16.20 10.40
C LYS A 307 -24.88 -17.46 10.08
N GLU A 308 -23.88 -17.36 9.21
CA GLU A 308 -23.02 -18.49 8.83
C GLU A 308 -22.07 -18.89 9.97
N VAL A 309 -21.43 -17.92 10.63
CA VAL A 309 -20.30 -18.19 11.54
C VAL A 309 -20.42 -17.52 12.91
N GLY A 310 -21.56 -16.89 13.24
CA GLY A 310 -21.81 -16.26 14.54
C GLY A 310 -21.56 -17.19 15.73
N ILE A 311 -21.84 -18.49 15.55
CA ILE A 311 -21.62 -19.50 16.58
C ILE A 311 -20.14 -19.74 16.91
N PHE A 312 -19.21 -19.40 16.01
CA PHE A 312 -17.77 -19.60 16.23
C PHE A 312 -17.21 -18.72 17.35
N LYS A 313 -17.92 -17.66 17.75
CA LYS A 313 -17.61 -16.82 18.91
C LYS A 313 -17.38 -17.62 20.19
N GLN A 314 -18.05 -18.76 20.36
CA GLN A 314 -17.88 -19.62 21.54
C GLN A 314 -16.47 -20.24 21.66
N PHE A 315 -15.70 -20.26 20.55
CA PHE A 315 -14.34 -20.81 20.50
C PHE A 315 -13.25 -19.74 20.61
N GLY A 316 -13.62 -18.49 20.85
CA GLY A 316 -12.71 -17.36 21.01
C GLY A 316 -12.84 -16.32 19.89
N GLU A 317 -12.41 -15.10 20.21
CA GLU A 317 -12.53 -13.94 19.34
C GLU A 317 -11.81 -14.13 18.01
N GLN A 318 -10.57 -14.64 18.02
CA GLN A 318 -9.81 -14.84 16.78
C GLN A 318 -10.47 -15.88 15.86
N VAL A 319 -10.99 -16.98 16.42
CA VAL A 319 -11.68 -18.02 15.62
C VAL A 319 -12.93 -17.44 14.94
N PHE A 320 -13.62 -16.53 15.64
CA PHE A 320 -14.76 -15.82 15.09
C PHE A 320 -14.37 -14.83 13.99
N ILE A 321 -13.35 -13.99 14.23
CA ILE A 321 -12.82 -13.04 13.24
C ILE A 321 -12.37 -13.78 11.97
N ASP A 322 -11.61 -14.87 12.12
CA ASP A 322 -11.13 -15.69 11.02
C ASP A 322 -12.30 -16.32 10.23
N GLY A 323 -13.34 -16.78 10.94
CA GLY A 323 -14.56 -17.30 10.32
C GLY A 323 -15.31 -16.25 9.50
N VAL A 324 -15.45 -15.03 10.03
CA VAL A 324 -16.08 -13.91 9.29
C VAL A 324 -15.26 -13.58 8.05
N GLY A 325 -13.94 -13.45 8.19
CA GLY A 325 -13.04 -13.23 7.05
C GLY A 325 -13.15 -14.32 5.98
N ALA A 326 -13.31 -15.59 6.39
CA ALA A 326 -13.43 -16.71 5.47
C ALA A 326 -14.72 -16.69 4.65
N VAL A 327 -15.85 -16.27 5.25
CA VAL A 327 -17.12 -16.09 4.52
C VAL A 327 -16.99 -14.94 3.52
N VAL A 328 -16.48 -13.79 3.95
CA VAL A 328 -16.28 -12.61 3.08
C VAL A 328 -15.38 -12.95 1.89
N ASP A 329 -14.24 -13.58 2.13
CA ASP A 329 -13.30 -13.94 1.07
C ASP A 329 -13.87 -14.98 0.10
N THR A 330 -14.71 -15.91 0.59
CA THR A 330 -15.42 -16.87 -0.28
C THR A 330 -16.41 -16.16 -1.20
N VAL A 331 -17.19 -15.20 -0.68
CA VAL A 331 -18.13 -14.39 -1.48
C VAL A 331 -17.37 -13.63 -2.57
N PHE A 332 -16.24 -13.01 -2.23
CA PHE A 332 -15.40 -12.33 -3.21
C PHE A 332 -14.92 -13.29 -4.28
N ASN A 333 -14.34 -14.43 -3.91
CA ASN A 333 -13.82 -15.41 -4.86
C ASN A 333 -14.90 -15.91 -5.83
N ARG A 334 -16.14 -16.12 -5.36
CA ARG A 334 -17.29 -16.47 -6.22
C ARG A 334 -17.64 -15.34 -7.18
N MET A 335 -17.72 -14.11 -6.68
CA MET A 335 -18.11 -12.94 -7.46
C MET A 335 -17.16 -12.65 -8.64
N ILE A 336 -15.87 -12.91 -8.44
CA ILE A 336 -14.83 -12.65 -9.45
C ILE A 336 -14.53 -13.87 -10.34
N ASP A 337 -15.18 -15.01 -10.09
CA ASP A 337 -15.03 -16.18 -10.91
C ASP A 337 -15.50 -15.85 -12.33
N ASP A 338 -14.67 -16.18 -13.33
CA ASP A 338 -14.95 -15.84 -14.73
C ASP A 338 -15.89 -16.85 -15.40
N THR A 339 -16.39 -17.83 -14.63
CA THR A 339 -17.36 -18.81 -15.11
C THR A 339 -18.79 -18.34 -14.86
N THR A 340 -19.76 -18.92 -15.57
CA THR A 340 -21.19 -18.62 -15.36
C THR A 340 -21.78 -19.36 -14.16
N GLU A 341 -20.95 -19.86 -13.24
CA GLU A 341 -21.38 -20.63 -12.07
C GLU A 341 -21.91 -19.72 -10.96
N PHE A 342 -21.37 -18.52 -10.83
CA PHE A 342 -21.72 -17.56 -9.79
C PHE A 342 -22.13 -16.22 -10.39
N GLU A 343 -22.93 -15.47 -9.64
CA GLU A 343 -23.26 -14.08 -9.97
C GLU A 343 -22.07 -13.14 -9.76
N ASN A 344 -22.12 -11.93 -10.34
CA ASN A 344 -20.98 -11.00 -10.41
C ASN A 344 -21.07 -9.76 -9.49
N THR A 345 -21.98 -9.77 -8.51
CA THR A 345 -22.04 -8.77 -7.44
C THR A 345 -22.14 -9.45 -6.08
N ILE A 346 -21.70 -8.76 -5.01
CA ILE A 346 -21.73 -9.30 -3.64
C ILE A 346 -23.15 -9.71 -3.25
N GLN A 347 -24.14 -8.84 -3.44
CA GLN A 347 -25.53 -9.14 -3.09
C GLN A 347 -26.09 -10.27 -3.92
N ALA A 348 -25.81 -10.31 -5.23
CA ALA A 348 -26.33 -11.36 -6.09
C ALA A 348 -25.74 -12.74 -5.74
N VAL A 349 -24.44 -12.82 -5.43
CA VAL A 349 -23.82 -14.06 -4.93
C VAL A 349 -24.45 -14.52 -3.63
N ILE A 350 -24.78 -13.60 -2.72
CA ILE A 350 -25.42 -13.93 -1.44
C ILE A 350 -26.86 -14.42 -1.66
N ASP A 351 -27.63 -13.74 -2.51
CA ASP A 351 -29.03 -14.07 -2.80
C ASP A 351 -29.18 -15.29 -3.73
N GLU A 352 -28.09 -15.73 -4.35
CA GLU A 352 -28.09 -16.86 -5.27
C GLU A 352 -28.57 -18.15 -4.58
N LYS A 353 -29.50 -18.83 -5.26
CA LYS A 353 -30.23 -19.95 -4.68
C LYS A 353 -29.29 -21.11 -4.33
N SER A 354 -29.32 -21.50 -3.05
CA SER A 354 -28.56 -22.62 -2.49
C SER A 354 -27.06 -22.39 -2.30
N GLN A 355 -26.60 -21.14 -2.41
CA GLN A 355 -25.22 -20.78 -2.05
C GLN A 355 -25.01 -20.69 -0.54
N PHE A 356 -26.02 -20.20 0.20
CA PHE A 356 -25.99 -19.98 1.65
C PHE A 356 -27.30 -20.45 2.30
N SER A 357 -27.22 -21.37 3.26
CA SER A 357 -28.42 -21.91 3.92
C SER A 357 -29.26 -20.87 4.67
N PRO A 358 -28.70 -19.85 5.35
CA PRO A 358 -29.49 -18.81 6.02
C PRO A 358 -30.38 -18.04 5.06
N ILE A 359 -29.94 -17.84 3.81
CA ILE A 359 -30.73 -17.15 2.77
C ILE A 359 -31.90 -18.04 2.31
N LEU A 360 -31.67 -19.34 2.19
CA LEU A 360 -32.74 -20.30 1.89
C LEU A 360 -33.82 -20.37 2.97
N GLU A 361 -33.54 -19.94 4.20
CA GLU A 361 -34.52 -19.91 5.28
C GLU A 361 -35.39 -18.65 5.29
N THR A 362 -34.99 -17.59 4.57
CA THR A 362 -35.79 -16.36 4.53
C THR A 362 -36.98 -16.49 3.57
N PRO A 363 -38.10 -15.78 3.82
CA PRO A 363 -39.28 -15.81 2.96
C PRO A 363 -38.99 -15.51 1.48
N ASN A 364 -38.22 -14.46 1.21
CA ASN A 364 -37.97 -13.96 -0.14
C ASN A 364 -36.58 -14.36 -0.69
N LYS A 365 -35.84 -15.24 0.02
CA LYS A 365 -34.50 -15.69 -0.37
C LYS A 365 -33.52 -14.53 -0.57
N THR A 366 -33.51 -13.61 0.39
CA THR A 366 -32.69 -12.40 0.31
C THR A 366 -32.00 -12.08 1.63
N TRP A 367 -30.76 -11.57 1.52
CA TRP A 367 -29.93 -11.16 2.64
C TRP A 367 -30.59 -10.05 3.48
N ARG A 368 -31.44 -9.22 2.87
CA ARG A 368 -32.11 -8.09 3.57
C ARG A 368 -33.02 -8.55 4.72
N GLU A 369 -33.46 -9.81 4.69
CA GLU A 369 -34.31 -10.42 5.72
C GLU A 369 -33.52 -11.05 6.87
N LEU A 370 -32.20 -11.18 6.74
CA LEU A 370 -31.33 -11.60 7.83
C LEU A 370 -31.17 -10.46 8.86
N PRO A 371 -31.08 -10.75 10.16
CA PRO A 371 -30.94 -9.71 11.18
C PRO A 371 -29.56 -9.03 11.13
N PRO A 372 -29.48 -7.69 11.28
CA PRO A 372 -28.23 -6.96 11.32
C PRO A 372 -27.43 -7.29 12.60
N SER A 373 -26.11 -7.06 12.54
CA SER A 373 -25.21 -7.19 13.68
C SER A 373 -24.10 -6.13 13.59
N GLU A 374 -24.12 -5.17 14.51
CA GLU A 374 -23.12 -4.08 14.57
C GLU A 374 -21.71 -4.60 14.88
N GLU A 375 -21.62 -5.60 15.77
CA GLU A 375 -20.36 -6.29 16.09
C GLU A 375 -19.75 -6.94 14.83
N VAL A 376 -20.55 -7.70 14.08
CA VAL A 376 -20.06 -8.36 12.85
C VAL A 376 -19.78 -7.34 11.75
N SER A 377 -20.57 -6.26 11.67
CA SER A 377 -20.29 -5.14 10.76
C SER A 377 -18.93 -4.51 11.00
N THR A 378 -18.56 -4.32 12.26
CA THR A 378 -17.24 -3.83 12.64
C THR A 378 -16.13 -4.80 12.22
N ILE A 379 -16.33 -6.11 12.37
CA ILE A 379 -15.36 -7.15 11.97
C ILE A 379 -15.21 -7.20 10.44
N VAL A 380 -16.34 -7.16 9.70
CA VAL A 380 -16.34 -7.13 8.24
C VAL A 380 -15.62 -5.88 7.73
N ASP A 381 -15.96 -4.70 8.22
CA ASP A 381 -15.29 -3.44 7.87
C ASP A 381 -13.78 -3.49 8.16
N ALA A 382 -13.37 -4.03 9.32
CA ALA A 382 -11.96 -4.21 9.66
C ALA A 382 -11.25 -5.18 8.70
N HIS A 383 -11.88 -6.31 8.35
CA HIS A 383 -11.32 -7.25 7.37
C HIS A 383 -11.22 -6.63 5.97
N LEU A 384 -12.22 -5.89 5.53
CA LEU A 384 -12.19 -5.18 4.26
C LEU A 384 -11.10 -4.10 4.23
N LYS A 385 -10.90 -3.35 5.31
CA LYS A 385 -9.79 -2.39 5.45
C LYS A 385 -8.44 -3.09 5.39
N ARG A 386 -8.33 -4.27 6.03
CA ARG A 386 -7.14 -5.13 5.96
C ARG A 386 -6.88 -5.57 4.51
N ARG A 387 -7.89 -6.09 3.80
CA ARG A 387 -7.77 -6.47 2.39
C ARG A 387 -7.40 -5.26 1.52
N ALA A 388 -8.12 -4.15 1.60
CA ALA A 388 -7.81 -2.93 0.84
C ALA A 388 -6.41 -2.33 1.17
N SER A 389 -5.76 -2.78 2.25
CA SER A 389 -4.38 -2.44 2.62
C SER A 389 -3.35 -3.54 2.30
N GLY A 390 -3.70 -4.54 1.49
CA GLY A 390 -2.79 -5.62 1.08
C GLY A 390 -2.76 -6.85 1.98
N GLY A 391 -3.72 -7.02 2.88
CA GLY A 391 -3.89 -8.29 3.58
C GLY A 391 -4.38 -9.39 2.64
N SER A 392 -3.73 -10.55 2.64
CA SER A 392 -4.15 -11.71 1.84
C SER A 392 -5.48 -12.31 2.29
N SER A 393 -6.14 -13.02 1.37
CA SER A 393 -7.30 -13.86 1.67
C SER A 393 -6.97 -14.91 2.72
N VAL A 394 -7.89 -15.15 3.65
CA VAL A 394 -7.75 -16.22 4.66
C VAL A 394 -8.06 -17.60 4.09
N VAL A 395 -8.87 -17.67 3.02
CA VAL A 395 -9.26 -18.93 2.35
C VAL A 395 -8.52 -19.15 1.03
N LEU A 396 -7.53 -18.30 0.74
CA LEU A 396 -6.91 -18.19 -0.56
C LEU A 396 -7.98 -17.91 -1.64
N GLY A 397 -7.91 -18.58 -2.79
CA GLY A 397 -8.91 -18.49 -3.87
C GLY A 397 -10.09 -19.45 -3.73
N ALA A 398 -10.27 -20.10 -2.57
CA ALA A 398 -11.33 -21.09 -2.40
C ALA A 398 -12.72 -20.46 -2.55
N MET A 399 -13.55 -21.09 -3.40
CA MET A 399 -14.94 -20.69 -3.66
C MET A 399 -15.97 -21.59 -2.96
N HIS A 400 -15.51 -22.69 -2.36
CA HIS A 400 -16.36 -23.70 -1.76
C HIS A 400 -16.00 -23.89 -0.31
N PHE A 401 -17.03 -24.07 0.52
CA PHE A 401 -16.88 -24.53 1.88
C PHE A 401 -18.06 -25.38 2.30
N PHE A 402 -17.84 -26.25 3.28
CA PHE A 402 -18.92 -27.03 3.87
C PHE A 402 -18.58 -27.46 5.30
N ASN A 403 -19.61 -27.85 6.03
CA ASN A 403 -19.49 -28.49 7.33
C ASN A 403 -19.70 -30.00 7.17
N PRO A 404 -18.68 -30.85 7.34
CA PRO A 404 -18.80 -32.30 7.17
C PRO A 404 -19.71 -32.99 8.19
N HIS A 405 -20.13 -32.30 9.25
CA HIS A 405 -21.10 -32.80 10.23
C HIS A 405 -22.55 -32.44 9.87
N ALA A 406 -22.76 -31.41 9.06
CA ALA A 406 -24.09 -30.93 8.67
C ALA A 406 -24.46 -31.26 7.22
N SER A 407 -23.48 -31.37 6.32
CA SER A 407 -23.68 -31.68 4.92
C SER A 407 -22.56 -32.54 4.36
N ASN A 408 -22.84 -33.25 3.26
CA ASN A 408 -21.86 -34.07 2.56
C ASN A 408 -22.03 -33.92 1.04
N PRO A 409 -21.70 -32.76 0.47
CA PRO A 409 -21.75 -32.58 -0.98
C PRO A 409 -20.80 -33.57 -1.65
N ALA A 410 -21.08 -33.95 -2.90
CA ALA A 410 -20.27 -34.93 -3.63
C ALA A 410 -18.78 -34.54 -3.71
N TRP A 411 -18.50 -33.23 -3.72
CA TRP A 411 -17.15 -32.67 -3.71
C TRP A 411 -16.54 -32.49 -2.31
N GLY A 412 -17.31 -32.67 -1.24
CA GLY A 412 -16.90 -32.37 0.13
C GLY A 412 -15.74 -33.24 0.61
N ALA A 413 -15.69 -34.52 0.21
CA ALA A 413 -14.61 -35.42 0.59
C ALA A 413 -13.22 -34.90 0.18
N GLU A 414 -13.12 -34.27 -1.00
CA GLU A 414 -11.88 -33.68 -1.50
C GLU A 414 -11.51 -32.42 -0.72
N VAL A 415 -12.46 -31.52 -0.51
CA VAL A 415 -12.24 -30.29 0.28
C VAL A 415 -11.86 -30.61 1.73
N LYS A 416 -12.42 -31.66 2.32
CA LYS A 416 -12.03 -32.12 3.66
C LYS A 416 -10.63 -32.72 3.71
N ALA A 417 -10.21 -33.42 2.65
CA ALA A 417 -8.87 -34.01 2.56
C ALA A 417 -7.79 -32.94 2.30
N HIS A 418 -8.14 -31.87 1.59
CA HIS A 418 -7.22 -30.82 1.16
C HIS A 418 -7.80 -29.40 1.38
N PRO A 419 -8.14 -29.02 2.63
CA PRO A 419 -8.68 -27.70 2.87
C PRO A 419 -7.60 -26.64 2.68
N THR A 420 -7.95 -25.52 2.05
CA THR A 420 -7.11 -24.31 2.07
C THR A 420 -7.21 -23.60 3.41
N PHE A 421 -8.36 -23.73 4.08
CA PHE A 421 -8.63 -23.13 5.38
C PHE A 421 -9.69 -23.92 6.15
N ILE A 422 -9.58 -23.94 7.47
CA ILE A 422 -10.56 -24.55 8.37
C ILE A 422 -11.01 -23.47 9.37
N ALA A 423 -12.25 -23.03 9.27
CA ALA A 423 -12.85 -22.07 10.18
C ALA A 423 -13.63 -22.79 11.31
N GLY A 424 -13.66 -22.23 12.51
CA GLY A 424 -14.34 -22.83 13.66
C GLY A 424 -13.49 -23.89 14.37
N ASN A 425 -14.13 -24.93 14.93
CA ASN A 425 -13.45 -26.00 15.66
C ASN A 425 -13.69 -27.37 14.99
N PRO A 426 -12.67 -27.98 14.36
CA PRO A 426 -12.81 -29.24 13.64
C PRO A 426 -13.06 -30.47 14.51
N ASP A 427 -12.94 -30.34 15.83
CA ASP A 427 -13.29 -31.40 16.79
C ASP A 427 -14.78 -31.32 17.20
N THR A 428 -15.54 -30.39 16.62
CA THR A 428 -16.96 -30.14 16.90
C THR A 428 -17.78 -30.13 15.61
N ASP A 429 -19.10 -30.04 15.76
CA ASP A 429 -20.05 -29.83 14.68
C ASP A 429 -20.10 -28.38 14.17
N PHE A 430 -19.25 -27.48 14.69
CA PHE A 430 -19.18 -26.07 14.29
C PHE A 430 -17.86 -25.77 13.57
N VAL A 431 -17.76 -26.25 12.32
CA VAL A 431 -16.56 -26.13 11.49
C VAL A 431 -16.90 -25.96 10.02
N HIS A 432 -16.17 -25.08 9.32
CA HIS A 432 -16.19 -24.99 7.86
C HIS A 432 -14.84 -25.38 7.28
N TYR A 433 -14.83 -26.31 6.33
CA TYR A 433 -13.68 -26.66 5.51
C TYR A 433 -13.81 -25.91 4.18
N HIS A 434 -12.89 -25.00 3.90
CA HIS A 434 -12.82 -24.25 2.64
C HIS A 434 -11.80 -24.89 1.70
N GLY A 435 -12.05 -24.91 0.39
CA GLY A 435 -11.07 -25.42 -0.56
C GLY A 435 -11.51 -25.41 -2.02
N PHE A 436 -10.72 -26.11 -2.84
CA PHE A 436 -10.93 -26.27 -4.28
C PHE A 436 -11.41 -27.69 -4.59
N PRO A 437 -12.68 -27.88 -4.93
CA PRO A 437 -13.12 -29.20 -5.38
C PRO A 437 -12.63 -29.50 -6.79
N ARG A 438 -12.94 -30.70 -7.30
CA ARG A 438 -12.96 -30.98 -8.74
C ARG A 438 -14.30 -30.59 -9.36
N LYS A 439 -14.22 -30.00 -10.54
CA LYS A 439 -15.35 -29.84 -11.46
C LYS A 439 -15.89 -31.23 -11.86
N GLN A 440 -17.14 -31.28 -12.32
CA GLN A 440 -17.79 -32.53 -12.75
C GLN A 440 -17.02 -33.27 -13.86
N ASN A 441 -16.25 -32.55 -14.66
CA ASN A 441 -15.38 -33.09 -15.71
C ASN A 441 -14.02 -33.62 -15.19
N GLY A 442 -13.82 -33.68 -13.86
CA GLY A 442 -12.61 -34.18 -13.20
C GLY A 442 -11.45 -33.18 -13.10
N THR A 443 -11.57 -32.00 -13.72
CA THR A 443 -10.57 -30.93 -13.61
C THR A 443 -10.65 -30.22 -12.25
N LEU A 444 -9.53 -29.74 -11.72
CA LEU A 444 -9.53 -28.97 -10.48
C LEU A 444 -10.16 -27.59 -10.72
N TYR A 445 -10.91 -27.08 -9.75
CA TYR A 445 -11.20 -25.65 -9.72
C TYR A 445 -9.89 -24.88 -9.66
N LYS A 446 -9.79 -23.86 -10.50
CA LYS A 446 -8.69 -22.91 -10.46
C LYS A 446 -9.06 -21.79 -9.51
N PRO A 447 -8.07 -21.15 -8.86
CA PRO A 447 -8.30 -19.85 -8.26
C PRO A 447 -8.89 -18.89 -9.31
N PRO A 448 -9.77 -17.96 -8.91
CA PRO A 448 -10.38 -16.98 -9.82
C PRO A 448 -9.35 -16.08 -10.53
N GLY A 449 -9.83 -15.17 -11.38
CA GLY A 449 -8.99 -14.12 -11.97
C GLY A 449 -8.40 -13.17 -10.91
N SER A 450 -7.41 -12.38 -11.32
CA SER A 450 -6.92 -11.28 -10.49
C SER A 450 -8.01 -10.25 -10.24
N TYR A 451 -7.99 -9.59 -9.08
CA TYR A 451 -8.99 -8.58 -8.71
C TYR A 451 -8.39 -7.44 -7.89
N VAL A 452 -9.08 -6.33 -7.74
CA VAL A 452 -8.74 -5.22 -6.84
C VAL A 452 -9.86 -5.05 -5.84
N ILE A 453 -9.53 -4.90 -4.55
CA ILE A 453 -10.51 -4.49 -3.54
C ILE A 453 -10.29 -3.01 -3.23
N PHE A 454 -11.34 -2.21 -3.42
CA PHE A 454 -11.41 -0.83 -2.96
C PHE A 454 -12.38 -0.70 -1.78
N HIS A 455 -11.87 -0.27 -0.64
CA HIS A 455 -12.68 -0.03 0.55
C HIS A 455 -12.12 1.11 1.40
N ALA A 456 -13.01 1.96 1.91
CA ALA A 456 -12.67 3.12 2.74
C ALA A 456 -11.52 3.95 2.14
N GLY A 457 -11.62 4.26 0.84
CA GLY A 457 -10.61 4.99 0.07
C GLY A 457 -9.23 4.32 0.02
N ARG A 458 -9.13 3.02 0.30
CA ARG A 458 -7.94 2.21 0.04
C ARG A 458 -8.21 1.21 -1.08
N GLY A 459 -7.16 0.72 -1.74
CA GLY A 459 -7.23 -0.06 -2.96
C GLY A 459 -5.99 -0.93 -3.12
N HIS A 460 -6.17 -2.25 -3.24
CA HIS A 460 -5.06 -3.18 -3.40
C HIS A 460 -5.39 -4.28 -4.41
N ALA A 461 -4.44 -4.56 -5.31
CA ALA A 461 -4.57 -5.62 -6.29
C ALA A 461 -4.26 -6.99 -5.68
N PHE A 462 -4.95 -8.01 -6.14
CA PHE A 462 -4.89 -9.39 -5.69
C PHE A 462 -4.84 -10.31 -6.90
N ASN A 463 -4.06 -11.38 -6.79
CA ASN A 463 -4.16 -12.45 -7.78
C ASN A 463 -5.35 -13.37 -7.44
N GLY A 464 -5.54 -14.43 -8.22
CA GLY A 464 -6.63 -15.38 -8.04
C GLY A 464 -6.69 -16.10 -6.69
N ASP A 465 -5.56 -16.28 -6.02
CA ASP A 465 -5.56 -16.88 -4.68
C ASP A 465 -5.81 -15.85 -3.58
N GLY A 466 -6.13 -14.61 -3.94
CA GLY A 466 -6.40 -13.52 -3.01
C GLY A 466 -5.17 -13.04 -2.26
N SER A 467 -3.96 -13.33 -2.74
CA SER A 467 -2.74 -12.74 -2.21
C SER A 467 -2.47 -11.39 -2.82
N ALA A 468 -2.04 -10.45 -1.96
CA ALA A 468 -1.71 -9.09 -2.34
C ALA A 468 -0.66 -9.04 -3.46
N MET A 469 -0.90 -8.17 -4.43
CA MET A 469 -0.02 -7.97 -5.59
C MET A 469 1.00 -6.84 -5.39
N ALA A 470 1.06 -6.17 -4.23
CA ALA A 470 2.06 -5.13 -3.97
C ALA A 470 3.50 -5.65 -4.00
N ALA A 471 4.34 -4.91 -4.73
CA ALA A 471 5.80 -5.01 -4.79
C ALA A 471 6.39 -6.41 -4.98
N LEU A 472 5.69 -7.29 -5.71
CA LEU A 472 6.33 -8.49 -6.24
C LEU A 472 7.29 -8.19 -7.41
N SER A 473 7.57 -6.91 -7.72
CA SER A 473 8.64 -6.49 -8.63
C SER A 473 10.02 -6.75 -8.02
N ALA A 474 10.33 -8.01 -7.68
CA ALA A 474 11.72 -8.43 -7.68
C ALA A 474 12.22 -8.24 -9.12
N PRO A 475 13.34 -7.52 -9.33
CA PRO A 475 13.90 -7.39 -10.66
C PRO A 475 14.10 -8.78 -11.28
N VAL A 476 13.81 -8.88 -12.58
CA VAL A 476 14.04 -10.13 -13.32
C VAL A 476 15.54 -10.29 -13.60
N ASP A 477 16.22 -9.15 -13.81
CA ASP A 477 17.65 -9.07 -14.01
C ASP A 477 18.40 -9.43 -12.72
N ASP A 478 19.37 -10.33 -12.84
CA ASP A 478 20.11 -10.85 -11.70
C ASP A 478 21.12 -9.82 -11.14
N GLU A 479 21.60 -8.87 -11.95
CA GLU A 479 22.51 -7.81 -11.47
C GLU A 479 21.76 -6.86 -10.54
N ASP A 480 20.56 -6.42 -10.93
CA ASP A 480 19.68 -5.58 -10.12
C ASP A 480 19.29 -6.28 -8.80
N VAL A 481 18.97 -7.57 -8.85
CA VAL A 481 18.69 -8.38 -7.66
C VAL A 481 19.88 -8.41 -6.72
N VAL A 482 21.09 -8.61 -7.26
CA VAL A 482 22.32 -8.63 -6.47
C VAL A 482 22.62 -7.25 -5.87
N GLU A 483 22.35 -6.15 -6.57
CA GLU A 483 22.48 -4.79 -6.03
C GLU A 483 21.54 -4.55 -4.85
N LEU A 484 20.24 -4.85 -5.01
CA LEU A 484 19.26 -4.73 -3.93
C LEU A 484 19.57 -5.65 -2.75
N LEU A 485 20.06 -6.86 -3.00
CA LEU A 485 20.51 -7.75 -1.93
C LEU A 485 21.69 -7.15 -1.15
N ARG A 486 22.63 -6.46 -1.81
CA ARG A 486 23.72 -5.76 -1.10
C ARG A 486 23.17 -4.65 -0.20
N GLU A 487 22.18 -3.91 -0.68
CA GLU A 487 21.48 -2.88 0.12
C GLU A 487 20.77 -3.49 1.34
N HIS A 488 19.99 -4.55 1.15
CA HIS A 488 19.31 -5.24 2.26
C HIS A 488 20.29 -5.82 3.28
N ILE A 489 21.44 -6.31 2.83
CA ILE A 489 22.53 -6.76 3.71
C ILE A 489 23.12 -5.57 4.46
N SER A 490 23.41 -4.44 3.80
CA SER A 490 23.97 -3.25 4.47
C SER A 490 22.99 -2.64 5.49
N ASN A 491 21.70 -2.69 5.19
CA ASN A 491 20.63 -2.18 6.05
C ASN A 491 20.24 -3.18 7.16
N GLY A 492 20.87 -4.36 7.21
CA GLY A 492 20.63 -5.38 8.22
C GLY A 492 19.28 -6.09 8.10
N LYS A 493 18.59 -5.96 6.96
CA LYS A 493 17.38 -6.72 6.57
C LYS A 493 17.69 -8.18 6.26
N VAL A 494 18.89 -8.46 5.75
CA VAL A 494 19.42 -9.82 5.59
C VAL A 494 20.64 -9.99 6.49
N ARG A 495 20.57 -10.96 7.40
CA ARG A 495 21.67 -11.32 8.31
C ARG A 495 22.13 -12.75 8.03
N PHE A 496 23.33 -13.07 8.50
CA PHE A 496 23.92 -14.39 8.31
C PHE A 496 24.41 -14.93 9.65
N GLN A 497 24.16 -16.22 9.89
CA GLN A 497 24.84 -16.94 10.96
C GLN A 497 26.30 -17.25 10.55
N PRO A 498 27.21 -17.51 11.50
CA PRO A 498 28.56 -17.95 11.17
C PRO A 498 28.55 -19.25 10.34
N PRO A 499 29.36 -19.38 9.28
CA PRO A 499 30.34 -18.41 8.77
C PRO A 499 29.73 -17.36 7.82
N LYS A 500 29.65 -16.11 8.29
CA LYS A 500 28.92 -15.01 7.63
C LYS A 500 29.40 -14.73 6.20
N ASP A 501 30.71 -14.59 6.01
CA ASP A 501 31.29 -14.23 4.71
C ASP A 501 31.05 -15.30 3.65
N LYS A 502 30.99 -16.58 4.07
CA LYS A 502 30.68 -17.68 3.18
C LYS A 502 29.25 -17.58 2.65
N PHE A 503 28.26 -17.47 3.53
CA PHE A 503 26.85 -17.41 3.11
C PHE A 503 26.55 -16.13 2.34
N ARG A 504 27.18 -15.01 2.72
CA ARG A 504 27.13 -13.76 1.95
C ARG A 504 27.67 -13.95 0.54
N GLY A 505 28.84 -14.58 0.39
CA GLY A 505 29.44 -14.83 -0.92
C GLY A 505 28.63 -15.80 -1.79
N MET A 506 28.04 -16.84 -1.18
CA MET A 506 27.14 -17.76 -1.86
C MET A 506 25.87 -17.05 -2.34
N LEU A 507 25.24 -16.24 -1.50
CA LEU A 507 24.03 -15.49 -1.87
C LEU A 507 24.30 -14.52 -3.02
N LEU A 508 25.39 -13.75 -2.95
CA LEU A 508 25.72 -12.70 -3.92
C LEU A 508 26.45 -13.19 -5.18
N GLY A 509 26.68 -14.50 -5.31
CA GLY A 509 27.37 -15.07 -6.48
C GLY A 509 28.88 -14.79 -6.54
N THR A 510 29.50 -14.33 -5.45
CA THR A 510 30.94 -14.03 -5.38
C THR A 510 31.78 -15.18 -4.82
N GLY A 511 31.15 -16.29 -4.41
CA GLY A 511 31.84 -17.51 -3.98
C GLY A 511 32.18 -18.47 -5.13
N HIS A 512 33.24 -19.26 -4.97
CA HIS A 512 33.73 -20.18 -6.03
C HIS A 512 32.96 -21.51 -6.13
N ASP A 513 32.24 -21.94 -5.09
CA ASP A 513 31.43 -23.16 -5.11
C ASP A 513 30.06 -22.94 -4.43
N GLY A 514 29.00 -23.28 -5.14
CA GLY A 514 27.64 -23.37 -4.65
C GLY A 514 26.89 -22.08 -4.35
N SER A 515 27.11 -21.08 -5.18
CA SER A 515 26.34 -19.85 -5.19
C SER A 515 24.84 -20.10 -5.41
N ALA A 516 24.01 -19.27 -4.76
CA ALA A 516 22.58 -19.25 -4.98
C ALA A 516 22.27 -19.04 -6.46
N VAL A 517 21.33 -19.82 -7.02
CA VAL A 517 20.84 -19.60 -8.38
C VAL A 517 19.97 -18.32 -8.43
N PRO A 518 19.80 -17.68 -9.60
CA PRO A 518 19.01 -16.45 -9.71
C PRO A 518 17.58 -16.55 -9.12
N PRO A 519 16.82 -17.66 -9.31
CA PRO A 519 15.53 -17.82 -8.64
C PRO A 519 15.62 -17.78 -7.11
N LEU A 520 16.65 -18.39 -6.50
CA LEU A 520 16.83 -18.38 -5.05
C LEU A 520 17.18 -16.98 -4.55
N ARG A 521 18.02 -16.23 -5.28
CA ARG A 521 18.34 -14.83 -4.92
C ARG A 521 17.10 -13.93 -4.94
N ARG A 522 16.26 -14.07 -5.97
CA ARG A 522 14.97 -13.36 -6.06
C ARG A 522 14.05 -13.72 -4.90
N LEU A 523 13.98 -15.01 -4.54
CA LEU A 523 13.22 -15.44 -3.37
C LEU A 523 13.75 -14.77 -2.10
N VAL A 524 15.05 -14.86 -1.82
CA VAL A 524 15.67 -14.26 -0.62
C VAL A 524 15.43 -12.75 -0.56
N LEU A 525 15.56 -12.05 -1.69
CA LEU A 525 15.24 -10.62 -1.78
C LEU A 525 13.79 -10.35 -1.37
N HIS A 526 12.85 -11.14 -1.91
CA HIS A 526 11.43 -11.03 -1.57
C HIS A 526 11.17 -11.31 -0.08
N LEU A 527 11.72 -12.39 0.47
CA LEU A 527 11.57 -12.73 1.90
C LEU A 527 12.04 -11.59 2.81
N ALA A 528 13.15 -10.94 2.46
CA ALA A 528 13.67 -9.79 3.20
C ALA A 528 12.81 -8.52 3.07
N SER A 529 12.17 -8.32 1.92
CA SER A 529 11.29 -7.18 1.66
C SER A 529 9.92 -7.29 2.35
N VAL A 530 9.39 -8.51 2.54
CA VAL A 530 8.06 -8.69 3.15
C VAL A 530 8.07 -8.77 4.68
N VAL A 531 9.25 -8.89 5.30
CA VAL A 531 9.40 -8.90 6.75
C VAL A 531 9.72 -7.50 7.27
N ASP A 532 8.97 -7.04 8.28
CA ASP A 532 9.19 -5.72 8.90
C ASP A 532 10.55 -5.65 9.62
N THR A 533 11.03 -6.78 10.12
CA THR A 533 12.30 -6.93 10.83
C THR A 533 13.44 -7.30 9.87
N PHE A 534 13.97 -8.51 9.97
CA PHE A 534 15.06 -9.05 9.18
C PHE A 534 14.88 -10.56 9.04
N ILE A 535 15.46 -11.15 7.99
CA ILE A 535 15.67 -12.59 7.90
C ILE A 535 17.11 -12.94 8.30
N GLU A 536 17.33 -14.07 8.95
CA GLU A 536 18.67 -14.56 9.27
C GLU A 536 18.94 -15.88 8.55
N ILE A 537 19.83 -15.85 7.56
CA ILE A 537 20.23 -17.02 6.79
C ILE A 537 21.19 -17.86 7.63
N SER A 538 20.79 -19.07 7.97
CA SER A 538 21.59 -20.05 8.70
C SER A 538 22.34 -21.01 7.77
N SER A 539 21.84 -21.19 6.55
CA SER A 539 22.43 -22.09 5.56
C SER A 539 21.98 -21.78 4.12
N ILE A 540 22.83 -22.09 3.15
CA ILE A 540 22.50 -22.22 1.71
C ILE A 540 23.00 -23.60 1.30
N VAL A 541 22.10 -24.47 0.85
CA VAL A 541 22.34 -25.93 0.84
C VAL A 541 23.44 -26.37 -0.12
N ARG A 542 24.21 -27.36 0.33
CA ARG A 542 25.47 -27.87 -0.27
C ARG A 542 25.24 -29.10 -1.19
N PRO A 543 26.18 -29.40 -2.10
CA PRO A 543 26.04 -30.41 -3.17
C PRO A 543 25.66 -31.86 -2.83
N ASN A 544 25.63 -32.28 -1.57
CA ASN A 544 25.74 -33.70 -1.21
C ASN A 544 24.66 -34.23 -0.25
N GLY A 545 23.39 -33.80 -0.33
CA GLY A 545 22.37 -34.41 0.53
C GLY A 545 20.92 -34.17 0.13
N GLY A 546 20.21 -35.27 -0.12
CA GLY A 546 18.74 -35.35 0.01
C GLY A 546 17.89 -34.81 -1.14
N SER A 547 16.64 -35.27 -1.19
CA SER A 547 15.60 -34.99 -2.20
C SER A 547 15.47 -33.50 -2.52
N PHE A 548 15.42 -33.13 -3.82
CA PHE A 548 15.22 -31.76 -4.36
C PHE A 548 16.31 -30.70 -4.14
N HIS A 549 17.37 -30.97 -3.38
CA HIS A 549 18.41 -29.97 -3.10
C HIS A 549 19.59 -30.07 -4.10
N GLN A 550 19.49 -29.45 -5.28
CA GLN A 550 20.73 -29.16 -6.02
C GLN A 550 21.46 -27.97 -5.37
N VAL A 551 22.75 -27.87 -5.68
CA VAL A 551 23.62 -26.82 -5.16
C VAL A 551 23.01 -25.44 -5.42
N GLY A 552 22.85 -24.64 -4.37
CA GLY A 552 22.42 -23.25 -4.50
C GLY A 552 20.94 -23.04 -4.79
N GLN A 553 20.10 -24.08 -4.63
CA GLN A 553 18.64 -24.00 -4.82
C GLN A 553 17.85 -23.92 -3.52
N ALA A 554 18.48 -24.05 -2.36
CA ALA A 554 17.79 -23.98 -1.09
C ALA A 554 18.48 -23.08 -0.08
N VAL A 555 17.68 -22.48 0.80
CA VAL A 555 18.10 -21.58 1.87
C VAL A 555 17.36 -21.94 3.16
N ASP A 556 18.10 -21.95 4.26
CA ASP A 556 17.54 -22.08 5.61
C ASP A 556 17.54 -20.71 6.29
N ILE A 557 16.39 -20.34 6.83
CA ILE A 557 16.21 -19.09 7.56
C ILE A 557 15.93 -19.41 9.02
N GLY A 558 16.86 -19.04 9.90
CA GLY A 558 16.69 -19.09 11.34
C GLY A 558 15.88 -17.89 11.83
N ASN A 559 14.95 -18.15 12.77
CA ASN A 559 14.19 -17.24 13.64
C ASN A 559 12.69 -17.59 13.67
N GLU A 560 12.26 -18.23 14.77
CA GLU A 560 10.87 -18.64 15.00
C GLU A 560 9.92 -17.43 15.08
N ASP A 561 10.37 -16.30 15.63
CA ASP A 561 9.59 -15.06 15.73
C ASP A 561 9.34 -14.41 14.36
N VAL A 562 10.21 -14.70 13.39
CA VAL A 562 10.02 -14.23 12.00
C VAL A 562 9.06 -15.16 11.27
N ALA A 563 9.04 -16.46 11.58
CA ALA A 563 8.19 -17.43 10.89
C ALA A 563 6.70 -17.09 10.99
N GLU A 564 6.23 -16.63 12.15
CA GLU A 564 4.84 -16.20 12.36
C GLU A 564 4.42 -15.08 11.39
N LYS A 565 5.33 -14.15 11.11
CA LYS A 565 5.07 -12.99 10.25
C LYS A 565 5.35 -13.26 8.77
N LEU A 566 6.30 -14.16 8.49
CA LEU A 566 6.79 -14.45 7.15
C LEU A 566 5.94 -15.51 6.46
N LEU A 567 5.66 -16.63 7.11
CA LEU A 567 5.01 -17.78 6.46
C LEU A 567 3.61 -17.46 5.92
N PRO A 568 2.74 -16.70 6.61
CA PRO A 568 1.45 -16.31 6.04
C PRO A 568 1.55 -15.46 4.75
N LYS A 569 2.70 -14.81 4.52
CA LYS A 569 2.95 -13.97 3.33
C LYS A 569 3.64 -14.73 2.19
N VAL A 570 4.24 -15.89 2.47
CA VAL A 570 5.12 -16.61 1.53
C VAL A 570 4.62 -18.01 1.20
N ALA A 571 4.05 -18.72 2.18
CA ALA A 571 3.49 -20.05 2.01
C ALA A 571 2.07 -19.99 1.40
N ILE A 572 1.97 -19.30 0.27
CA ILE A 572 0.78 -19.07 -0.53
C ILE A 572 1.09 -19.47 -1.98
N GLN A 573 0.13 -20.09 -2.66
CA GLN A 573 0.39 -20.76 -3.94
C GLN A 573 0.96 -19.81 -5.00
N SER A 574 0.50 -18.56 -5.03
CA SER A 574 0.98 -17.57 -5.98
C SER A 574 2.43 -17.14 -5.79
N VAL A 575 2.91 -17.03 -4.55
CA VAL A 575 4.33 -16.76 -4.26
C VAL A 575 5.15 -18.00 -4.59
N VAL A 576 4.63 -19.18 -4.23
CA VAL A 576 5.23 -20.47 -4.58
C VAL A 576 5.41 -20.61 -6.10
N ASP A 577 4.36 -20.35 -6.89
CA ASP A 577 4.42 -20.42 -8.35
C ASP A 577 5.35 -19.35 -8.95
N ARG A 578 5.29 -18.11 -8.44
CA ARG A 578 6.09 -16.99 -8.98
C ARG A 578 7.58 -17.18 -8.79
N PHE A 579 8.00 -17.58 -7.59
CA PHE A 579 9.41 -17.78 -7.29
C PHE A 579 9.88 -19.20 -7.62
N GLY A 580 8.97 -20.03 -8.14
CA GLY A 580 9.23 -21.45 -8.41
C GLY A 580 9.65 -22.17 -7.14
N ILE A 581 9.06 -21.85 -5.99
CA ILE A 581 9.33 -22.55 -4.73
C ILE A 581 8.85 -23.99 -4.90
N ASP A 582 9.76 -24.93 -4.70
CA ASP A 582 9.47 -26.35 -4.77
C ASP A 582 9.14 -26.91 -3.39
N GLU A 583 9.79 -26.40 -2.34
CA GLU A 583 9.63 -26.91 -0.99
C GLU A 583 9.59 -25.79 0.05
N ILE A 584 8.68 -25.94 1.02
CA ILE A 584 8.66 -25.17 2.27
C ILE A 584 8.49 -26.17 3.41
N ILE A 585 9.42 -26.17 4.36
CA ILE A 585 9.31 -27.01 5.58
C ILE A 585 9.49 -26.14 6.82
N PHE A 586 8.49 -26.17 7.70
CA PHE A 586 8.55 -25.56 9.02
C PHE A 586 7.65 -26.28 10.03
N ASP A 587 8.03 -26.29 11.30
CA ASP A 587 7.16 -26.74 12.39
C ASP A 587 6.22 -25.61 12.85
N SER A 588 5.06 -25.49 12.19
CA SER A 588 4.06 -24.46 12.51
C SER A 588 3.53 -24.50 13.96
N ARG A 589 3.75 -25.59 14.72
CA ARG A 589 3.37 -25.66 16.15
C ARG A 589 4.10 -24.61 16.98
N LYS A 590 5.31 -24.22 16.57
CA LYS A 590 6.15 -23.23 17.25
C LYS A 590 5.57 -21.82 17.24
N ILE A 591 4.67 -21.55 16.31
CA ILE A 591 3.98 -20.26 16.14
C ILE A 591 2.47 -20.40 16.38
N GLY A 592 2.06 -21.36 17.21
CA GLY A 592 0.66 -21.52 17.62
C GLY A 592 -0.28 -22.06 16.54
N HIS A 593 0.25 -22.69 15.49
CA HIS A 593 -0.53 -23.23 14.38
C HIS A 593 -0.47 -24.76 14.29
N LYS A 594 -1.41 -25.37 13.55
CA LYS A 594 -1.39 -26.81 13.29
C LYS A 594 -0.17 -27.21 12.47
N THR A 595 0.42 -28.37 12.78
CA THR A 595 1.52 -28.96 12.00
C THR A 595 1.16 -28.98 10.51
N ASN A 596 2.15 -28.70 9.65
CA ASN A 596 2.01 -28.67 8.19
C ASN A 596 1.15 -27.54 7.60
N ARG A 597 0.68 -26.56 8.38
CA ARG A 597 -0.13 -25.45 7.85
C ARG A 597 0.51 -24.71 6.67
N PHE A 598 1.84 -24.56 6.68
CA PHE A 598 2.56 -23.73 5.72
C PHE A 598 3.48 -24.52 4.79
N ASN A 599 3.37 -25.84 4.79
CA ASN A 599 4.36 -26.69 4.14
C ASN A 599 3.99 -27.00 2.70
N PHE A 600 5.00 -26.99 1.83
CA PHE A 600 4.88 -27.26 0.41
C PHE A 600 5.89 -28.31 -0.03
N ASN A 601 5.53 -29.15 -1.00
CA ASN A 601 6.40 -30.11 -1.66
C ASN A 601 6.00 -30.22 -3.15
N GLY A 602 6.96 -30.15 -4.07
CA GLY A 602 6.69 -30.03 -5.50
C GLY A 602 5.92 -28.76 -5.88
N GLY A 603 6.03 -27.72 -5.06
CA GLY A 603 5.27 -26.46 -5.16
C GLY A 603 3.78 -26.60 -4.87
N ARG A 604 3.36 -27.57 -4.05
CA ARG A 604 1.96 -27.75 -3.61
C ARG A 604 1.86 -27.96 -2.10
N PRO A 605 0.77 -27.57 -1.43
CA PRO A 605 0.56 -27.85 -0.01
C PRO A 605 0.78 -29.33 0.30
N PHE A 606 1.56 -29.63 1.33
CA PHE A 606 1.97 -31.00 1.65
C PHE A 606 2.06 -31.23 3.16
N ALA A 607 1.64 -32.42 3.59
CA ALA A 607 1.70 -32.85 4.98
C ALA A 607 2.91 -33.77 5.21
N PHE A 608 4.03 -33.21 5.66
CA PHE A 608 5.21 -33.97 6.05
C PHE A 608 4.98 -34.74 7.37
N ASP A 609 5.71 -35.85 7.53
CA ASP A 609 5.70 -36.61 8.78
C ASP A 609 6.47 -35.90 9.90
N ASP A 610 6.22 -36.30 11.16
CA ASP A 610 6.90 -35.70 12.31
C ASP A 610 8.43 -35.85 12.24
N ALA A 611 8.94 -36.92 11.61
CA ALA A 611 10.37 -37.12 11.45
C ALA A 611 11.01 -36.00 10.61
N THR A 612 10.38 -35.66 9.48
CA THR A 612 10.83 -34.59 8.58
C THR A 612 10.64 -33.22 9.23
N ILE A 613 9.50 -32.98 9.88
CA ILE A 613 9.24 -31.74 10.62
C ILE A 613 10.30 -31.51 11.70
N ASN A 614 10.62 -32.54 12.48
CA ASN A 614 11.58 -32.43 13.57
C ASN A 614 13.02 -32.16 13.08
N GLN A 615 13.39 -32.63 11.87
CA GLN A 615 14.69 -32.30 11.25
C GLN A 615 14.81 -30.82 10.91
N HIS A 616 13.69 -30.14 10.65
CA HIS A 616 13.60 -28.71 10.33
C HIS A 616 13.06 -27.89 11.50
N GLY A 617 13.09 -28.44 12.72
CA GLY A 617 12.41 -27.82 13.86
C GLY A 617 12.93 -26.43 14.21
N ASN A 618 14.18 -26.06 13.89
CA ASN A 618 14.80 -24.80 14.32
C ASN A 618 14.98 -23.75 13.19
N HIS A 619 14.42 -23.98 12.00
CA HIS A 619 14.53 -23.06 10.87
C HIS A 619 13.36 -23.24 9.90
N MET A 620 13.14 -22.27 9.03
CA MET A 620 12.30 -22.44 7.85
C MET A 620 13.20 -22.87 6.69
N HIS A 621 12.85 -23.98 6.05
CA HIS A 621 13.49 -24.43 4.82
C HIS A 621 12.74 -23.92 3.61
N PHE A 622 13.46 -23.38 2.62
CA PHE A 622 12.92 -23.03 1.31
C PHE A 622 13.81 -23.61 0.22
N ALA A 623 13.20 -24.29 -0.76
CA ALA A 623 13.87 -24.72 -1.99
C ALA A 623 13.15 -24.15 -3.22
N VAL A 624 13.90 -23.80 -4.27
CA VAL A 624 13.37 -23.40 -5.57
C VAL A 624 13.66 -24.45 -6.64
N ARG A 625 12.80 -24.54 -7.66
CA ARG A 625 12.98 -25.42 -8.81
C ARG A 625 14.25 -25.06 -9.57
N ALA A 626 14.89 -26.11 -10.10
CA ALA A 626 16.08 -26.02 -10.93
C ALA A 626 15.86 -25.28 -12.25
#